data_AF-A0A563EJ72-F1
#
_entry.id   AF-A0A563EJ72-F1
#
_cell.length_a   1.000
_cell.length_b   1.000
_cell.length_c   1.000
_cell.angle_alpha   90.00
_cell.angle_beta   90.00
_cell.angle_gamma   90.00
#
_symmetry.space_group_name_H-M   'P 1'
#
loop_
_entity.id
_entity.type
_entity.pdbx_description
1 polymer ?
#
loop_
_entity_poly.entity_id
_entity_poly.type
_entity_poly.pdbx_seq_one_letter_code
_entity_poly.pdbx_strand_id
1 'polypeptide(L)'
;MKVAIAVVCVLLALGLGGWVWYLSGLSLQDKDSASSVLAGVAAVIFGVTGVVLGVAALRQRSEQAAGMVGERGVQGTINAPVITGDHNTITGWSPRAMWVIGVIVALAASASIASVVIALRGDPPVRLGAYTVTVRGSAIGGDPFELQGELRIRKATDGQPYEWCMKVGFPMGTPKPGAIWFGTNGTCFGKGADKPVATVRESGGEHTLTPLSPPPPLDQSANTFTATSGLLAVAYQPNAGDVRFRATEQRQEGTLSLQGLALSGLSTPGTFTATFTAVLVSDDPEAQVSSPIDPAFGESEQPAPPPDVKGTRYTIRTITSFKAKAGSEQFEASARSRFAAAVFVIDAREDGAFVYDPPDARDDVFPITGKVLNTGPVHVLAGSRDAGSGLTAAHAEVGGTLDLTGQAPVVRLTLKTTTGMGTESTYEVEAVLQS
;
A
#
# COMPACT_ATOMS: atom_id res chain seq x y z
N MET A 1 -24.94 60.63 10.37
CA MET A 1 -25.32 59.34 9.73
C MET A 1 -24.18 58.68 8.97
N LYS A 2 -23.46 59.37 8.06
CA LYS A 2 -22.30 58.80 7.33
C LYS A 2 -21.20 58.23 8.22
N VAL A 3 -20.89 58.91 9.33
CA VAL A 3 -19.89 58.45 10.31
C VAL A 3 -20.33 57.15 11.02
N ALA A 4 -21.61 57.02 11.37
CA ALA A 4 -22.13 55.81 12.02
C ALA A 4 -22.06 54.58 11.09
N ILE A 5 -22.36 54.76 9.79
CA ILE A 5 -22.25 53.69 8.79
C ILE A 5 -20.78 53.29 8.59
N ALA A 6 -19.88 54.26 8.49
CA ALA A 6 -18.44 53.98 8.37
C ALA A 6 -17.92 53.21 9.59
N VAL A 7 -18.33 53.57 10.80
CA VAL A 7 -17.96 52.86 12.04
C VAL A 7 -18.51 51.43 12.05
N VAL A 8 -19.75 51.22 11.62
CA VAL A 8 -20.33 49.86 11.52
C VAL A 8 -19.59 49.01 10.49
N CYS A 9 -19.25 49.58 9.33
CA CYS A 9 -18.46 48.86 8.31
C CYS A 9 -17.05 48.51 8.80
N VAL A 10 -16.38 49.41 9.53
CA VAL A 10 -15.06 49.15 10.10
C VAL A 10 -15.13 48.08 11.19
N LEU A 11 -16.15 48.11 12.06
CA LEU A 11 -16.36 47.09 13.08
C LEU A 11 -16.68 45.72 12.47
N LEU A 12 -17.48 45.67 11.39
CA LEU A 12 -17.73 44.44 10.64
C LEU A 12 -16.47 43.91 9.96
N ALA A 13 -15.65 44.78 9.36
CA ALA A 13 -14.40 44.38 8.72
C ALA A 13 -13.36 43.87 9.74
N LEU A 14 -13.25 44.52 10.90
CA LEU A 14 -12.38 44.08 12.00
C LEU A 14 -12.89 42.78 12.64
N GLY A 15 -14.21 42.62 12.79
CA GLY A 15 -14.83 41.39 13.27
C GLY A 15 -14.60 40.22 12.31
N LEU A 16 -14.79 40.43 11.01
CA LEU A 16 -14.49 39.45 9.96
C LEU A 16 -13.00 39.11 9.91
N GLY A 17 -12.11 40.11 9.99
CA GLY A 17 -10.66 39.90 9.96
C GLY A 17 -10.14 39.12 11.17
N GLY A 18 -10.57 39.51 12.38
CA GLY A 18 -10.22 38.79 13.61
C GLY A 18 -10.77 37.36 13.64
N TRP A 19 -11.96 37.14 13.05
CA TRP A 19 -12.57 35.82 13.00
C TRP A 19 -11.94 34.91 11.94
N VAL A 20 -11.58 35.44 10.76
CA VAL A 20 -10.77 34.71 9.76
C VAL A 20 -9.42 34.33 10.35
N TRP A 21 -8.77 35.23 11.11
CA TRP A 21 -7.52 34.92 11.81
C TRP A 21 -7.70 33.81 12.85
N TYR A 22 -8.78 33.85 13.64
CA TYR A 22 -9.12 32.82 14.63
C TYR A 22 -9.39 31.45 13.99
N LEU A 23 -10.15 31.40 12.88
CA LEU A 23 -10.38 30.16 12.14
C LEU A 23 -9.12 29.64 11.46
N SER A 24 -8.26 30.53 10.95
CA SER A 24 -6.96 30.14 10.38
C SER A 24 -6.06 29.51 11.46
N GLY A 25 -6.13 30.03 12.70
CA GLY A 25 -5.41 29.48 13.85
C GLY A 25 -5.97 28.13 14.33
N LEU A 26 -7.30 27.98 14.38
CA LEU A 26 -7.94 26.71 14.78
C LEU A 26 -7.86 25.62 13.71
N SER A 27 -7.91 25.98 12.42
CA SER A 27 -7.72 25.06 11.29
C SER A 27 -6.33 24.44 11.27
N LEU A 28 -5.35 25.04 11.96
CA LEU A 28 -4.02 24.47 12.13
C LEU A 28 -3.94 23.47 13.30
N GLN A 29 -4.96 23.40 14.16
CA GLN A 29 -4.93 22.60 15.39
C GLN A 29 -5.94 21.45 15.44
N ASP A 30 -7.11 21.53 14.82
CA ASP A 30 -8.11 20.45 14.86
C ASP A 30 -8.34 19.79 13.49
N LYS A 31 -8.19 18.46 13.46
CA LYS A 31 -8.27 17.59 12.27
C LYS A 31 -9.69 17.16 11.88
N ASP A 32 -10.73 17.58 12.60
CA ASP A 32 -12.10 17.18 12.31
C ASP A 32 -12.81 18.18 11.40
N SER A 33 -12.79 17.88 10.10
CA SER A 33 -13.33 18.69 8.99
C SER A 33 -14.83 19.00 9.06
N ALA A 34 -15.61 18.27 9.87
CA ALA A 34 -17.06 18.50 9.98
C ALA A 34 -17.41 19.75 10.79
N SER A 35 -16.61 20.09 11.81
CA SER A 35 -16.87 21.24 12.68
C SER A 35 -16.56 22.57 11.98
N SER A 36 -15.52 22.59 11.13
CA SER A 36 -15.13 23.76 10.33
C SER A 36 -16.14 24.06 9.22
N VAL A 37 -16.71 23.03 8.57
CA VAL A 37 -17.77 23.19 7.56
C VAL A 37 -19.07 23.69 8.19
N LEU A 38 -19.50 23.12 9.32
CA LEU A 38 -20.70 23.58 10.04
C LEU A 38 -20.54 25.01 10.57
N ALA A 39 -19.35 25.38 11.06
CA ALA A 39 -19.04 26.75 11.48
C ALA A 39 -19.09 27.73 10.30
N GLY A 40 -18.60 27.33 9.12
CA GLY A 40 -18.67 28.13 7.89
C GLY A 40 -20.12 28.38 7.43
N VAL A 41 -20.96 27.34 7.42
CA VAL A 41 -22.38 27.45 7.06
C VAL A 41 -23.14 28.34 8.05
N ALA A 42 -22.91 28.16 9.36
CA ALA A 42 -23.52 28.99 10.38
C ALA A 42 -23.15 30.48 10.21
N ALA A 43 -21.89 30.78 9.92
CA ALA A 43 -21.42 32.15 9.71
C ALA A 43 -22.08 32.85 8.51
N VAL A 44 -22.29 32.13 7.40
CA VAL A 44 -23.02 32.67 6.24
C VAL A 44 -24.48 32.96 6.62
N ILE A 45 -25.15 32.04 7.32
CA ILE A 45 -26.53 32.22 7.76
C ILE A 45 -26.65 33.41 8.71
N PHE A 46 -25.77 33.53 9.71
CA PHE A 46 -25.76 34.66 10.64
C PHE A 46 -25.43 35.98 9.96
N GLY A 47 -24.49 35.99 9.00
CA GLY A 47 -24.15 37.18 8.22
C GLY A 47 -25.32 37.67 7.37
N VAL A 48 -25.99 36.78 6.63
CA VAL A 48 -27.16 37.11 5.82
C VAL A 48 -28.32 37.57 6.70
N THR A 49 -28.58 36.87 7.80
CA THR A 49 -29.67 37.22 8.72
C THR A 49 -29.43 38.58 9.38
N GLY A 50 -28.19 38.88 9.77
CA GLY A 50 -27.80 40.18 10.33
C GLY A 50 -27.99 41.34 9.35
N VAL A 51 -27.66 41.13 8.07
CA VAL A 51 -27.91 42.12 7.01
C VAL A 51 -29.40 42.34 6.80
N VAL A 52 -30.20 41.27 6.73
CA VAL A 52 -31.66 41.35 6.55
C VAL A 52 -32.31 42.11 7.71
N LEU A 53 -31.93 41.78 8.96
CA LEU A 53 -32.44 42.46 10.16
C LEU A 53 -32.01 43.94 10.20
N GLY A 54 -30.76 44.24 9.83
CA GLY A 54 -30.26 45.62 9.75
C GLY A 54 -31.04 46.45 8.73
N VAL A 55 -31.34 45.89 7.55
CA VAL A 55 -32.15 46.55 6.52
C VAL A 55 -33.60 46.74 6.99
N ALA A 56 -34.19 45.72 7.63
CA ALA A 56 -35.55 45.81 8.18
C ALA A 56 -35.65 46.90 9.27
N ALA A 57 -34.68 46.97 10.19
CA ALA A 57 -34.64 47.97 11.25
C ALA A 57 -34.47 49.40 10.69
N LEU A 58 -33.66 49.58 9.64
CA LEU A 58 -33.52 50.86 8.94
C LEU A 58 -34.84 51.29 8.26
N ARG A 59 -35.57 50.34 7.67
CA ARG A 59 -36.87 50.59 7.03
C ARG A 59 -37.92 51.01 8.06
N GLN A 60 -37.99 50.31 9.19
CA GLN A 60 -38.94 50.58 10.26
C GLN A 60 -38.70 51.96 10.92
N ARG A 61 -37.44 52.38 11.07
CA ARG A 61 -37.10 53.74 11.53
C ARG A 61 -37.50 54.83 10.54
N SER A 62 -37.43 54.55 9.24
CA SER A 62 -37.85 55.53 8.22
C SER A 62 -39.37 55.75 8.24
N GLU A 63 -40.15 54.71 8.55
CA GLU A 63 -41.61 54.79 8.67
C GLU A 63 -42.03 55.50 9.96
N GLN A 64 -41.34 55.26 11.09
CA GLN A 64 -41.59 55.98 12.34
C GLN A 64 -41.23 57.47 12.26
N ALA A 65 -40.19 57.84 11.51
CA ALA A 65 -39.83 59.24 11.29
C ALA A 65 -40.87 59.99 10.42
N ALA A 66 -41.57 59.29 9.52
CA ALA A 66 -42.64 59.86 8.71
C ALA A 66 -43.95 60.07 9.50
N GLY A 67 -44.19 59.27 10.55
CA GLY A 67 -45.41 59.34 11.36
C GLY A 67 -45.46 60.45 12.41
N MET A 68 -44.35 61.15 12.70
CA MET A 68 -44.31 62.23 13.70
C MET A 68 -44.46 63.65 13.12
N VAL A 69 -44.76 63.79 11.82
CA VAL A 69 -45.08 65.07 11.19
C VAL A 69 -46.58 65.10 10.86
N GLY A 70 -47.40 65.18 11.90
CA GLY A 70 -48.85 65.25 11.80
C GLY A 70 -49.46 66.10 12.92
N GLU A 71 -49.98 67.26 12.53
CA GLU A 71 -50.94 68.12 13.23
C GLU A 71 -50.55 68.74 14.59
N ARG A 72 -49.87 69.90 14.53
CA ARG A 72 -50.27 71.06 15.33
C ARG A 72 -50.25 72.32 14.46
N GLY A 73 -51.43 72.76 14.05
CA GLY A 73 -51.64 74.05 13.40
C GLY A 73 -51.37 75.19 14.38
N VAL A 74 -50.36 75.99 14.08
CA VAL A 74 -50.15 77.31 14.70
C VAL A 74 -49.96 78.30 13.55
N GLN A 75 -51.04 79.00 13.21
CA GLN A 75 -50.97 80.22 12.39
C GLN A 75 -50.48 81.36 13.27
N GLY A 76 -49.28 81.84 13.00
CA GLY A 76 -48.71 83.04 13.63
C GLY A 76 -47.68 83.64 12.69
N THR A 77 -48.06 84.78 12.09
CA THR A 77 -47.27 85.53 11.11
C THR A 77 -46.07 86.19 11.79
N ILE A 78 -44.85 85.72 11.51
CA ILE A 78 -43.61 86.43 11.84
C ILE A 78 -42.72 86.43 10.61
N ASN A 79 -42.40 87.65 10.14
CA ASN A 79 -41.39 87.91 9.12
C ASN A 79 -40.06 87.27 9.52
N ALA A 80 -39.65 86.24 8.78
CA ALA A 80 -38.28 85.75 8.78
C ALA A 80 -37.59 86.17 7.46
N PRO A 81 -36.26 86.33 7.42
CA PRO A 81 -35.52 85.82 6.29
C PRO A 81 -35.59 84.28 6.36
N VAL A 82 -36.42 83.73 5.48
CA VAL A 82 -36.66 82.30 5.31
C VAL A 82 -35.38 81.65 4.77
N ILE A 83 -34.73 80.84 5.61
CA ILE A 83 -33.76 79.83 5.15
C ILE A 83 -34.59 78.61 4.76
N THR A 84 -34.99 78.49 3.49
CA THR A 84 -35.54 77.25 2.94
C THR A 84 -34.40 76.25 2.74
N GLY A 85 -34.11 75.49 3.80
CA GLY A 85 -33.26 74.30 3.75
C GLY A 85 -34.08 73.05 3.40
N ASP A 86 -34.81 73.08 2.30
CA ASP A 86 -35.36 71.87 1.69
C ASP A 86 -34.25 71.28 0.83
N HIS A 87 -33.63 70.17 1.26
CA HIS A 87 -32.94 69.15 0.46
C HIS A 87 -32.40 68.06 1.42
N ASN A 88 -33.32 67.33 2.05
CA ASN A 88 -32.99 66.07 2.74
C ASN A 88 -33.61 64.88 1.99
N THR A 89 -33.52 64.90 0.67
CA THR A 89 -33.57 63.67 -0.13
C THR A 89 -32.32 62.88 0.22
N ILE A 90 -32.46 61.89 1.10
CA ILE A 90 -31.44 60.85 1.27
C ILE A 90 -31.30 60.19 -0.09
N THR A 91 -30.27 60.61 -0.82
CA THR A 91 -29.93 60.16 -2.15
C THR A 91 -29.98 58.64 -2.19
N GLY A 92 -30.93 58.11 -2.96
CA GLY A 92 -30.96 56.71 -3.33
C GLY A 92 -29.56 56.29 -3.79
N TRP A 93 -29.17 55.10 -3.36
CA TRP A 93 -27.85 54.56 -3.68
C TRP A 93 -27.65 54.66 -5.19
N SER A 94 -26.56 55.31 -5.61
CA SER A 94 -26.32 55.46 -7.04
C SER A 94 -26.35 54.08 -7.71
N PRO A 95 -26.87 53.95 -8.94
CA PRO A 95 -26.90 52.67 -9.65
C PRO A 95 -25.52 51.96 -9.67
N ARG A 96 -24.44 52.75 -9.67
CA ARG A 96 -23.06 52.26 -9.55
C ARG A 96 -22.76 51.62 -8.18
N ALA A 97 -23.25 52.19 -7.08
CA ALA A 97 -23.09 51.62 -5.75
C ALA A 97 -23.83 50.28 -5.60
N MET A 98 -25.05 50.16 -6.16
CA MET A 98 -25.75 48.88 -6.18
C MET A 98 -25.01 47.82 -7.01
N TRP A 99 -24.42 48.21 -8.14
CA TRP A 99 -23.61 47.31 -8.97
C TRP A 99 -22.36 46.81 -8.23
N VAL A 100 -21.64 47.68 -7.53
CA VAL A 100 -20.46 47.30 -6.75
C VAL A 100 -20.82 46.33 -5.63
N ILE A 101 -21.93 46.56 -4.91
CA ILE A 101 -22.41 45.61 -3.89
C ILE A 101 -22.76 44.27 -4.52
N GLY A 102 -23.48 44.27 -5.66
CA GLY A 102 -23.84 43.05 -6.36
C GLY A 102 -22.61 42.22 -6.75
N VAL A 103 -21.55 42.87 -7.24
CA VAL A 103 -20.27 42.20 -7.57
C VAL A 103 -19.58 41.65 -6.33
N ILE A 104 -19.55 42.40 -5.22
CA ILE A 104 -18.93 41.95 -3.96
C ILE A 104 -19.68 40.73 -3.40
N VAL A 105 -21.02 40.75 -3.41
CA VAL A 105 -21.84 39.63 -2.94
C VAL A 105 -21.66 38.41 -3.84
N ALA A 106 -21.63 38.59 -5.17
CA ALA A 106 -21.39 37.51 -6.10
C ALA A 106 -19.99 36.89 -5.94
N LEU A 107 -18.96 37.70 -5.75
CA LEU A 107 -17.59 37.24 -5.48
C LEU A 107 -17.52 36.47 -4.15
N ALA A 108 -18.14 36.99 -3.08
CA ALA A 108 -18.19 36.30 -1.79
C ALA A 108 -18.93 34.95 -1.90
N ALA A 109 -20.08 34.92 -2.57
CA ALA A 109 -20.85 33.68 -2.76
C ALA A 109 -20.08 32.65 -3.60
N SER A 110 -19.41 33.07 -4.68
CA SER A 110 -18.60 32.18 -5.52
C SER A 110 -17.37 31.63 -4.79
N ALA A 111 -16.71 32.44 -3.95
CA ALA A 111 -15.63 31.96 -3.09
C ALA A 111 -16.15 30.95 -2.06
N SER A 112 -17.31 31.17 -1.44
CA SER A 112 -17.92 30.21 -0.50
C SER A 112 -18.28 28.88 -1.18
N ILE A 113 -18.84 28.92 -2.39
CA ILE A 113 -19.16 27.71 -3.17
C ILE A 113 -17.88 26.95 -3.53
N ALA A 114 -16.82 27.65 -3.97
CA ALA A 114 -15.54 27.02 -4.29
C ALA A 114 -14.93 26.34 -3.05
N SER A 115 -14.97 26.98 -1.88
CA SER A 115 -14.49 26.40 -0.61
C SER A 115 -15.29 25.17 -0.20
N VAL A 116 -16.62 25.19 -0.37
CA VAL A 116 -17.49 24.03 -0.08
C VAL A 116 -17.25 22.90 -1.07
N VAL A 117 -17.06 23.19 -2.35
CA VAL A 117 -16.71 22.16 -3.36
C VAL A 117 -15.34 21.56 -3.11
N ILE A 118 -14.35 22.34 -2.65
CA ILE A 118 -13.03 21.83 -2.26
C ILE A 118 -13.13 20.99 -0.98
N ALA A 119 -13.93 21.42 0.01
CA ALA A 119 -14.14 20.66 1.24
C ALA A 119 -14.92 19.36 1.02
N LEU A 120 -15.92 19.36 0.12
CA LEU A 120 -16.69 18.18 -0.27
C LEU A 120 -15.94 17.24 -1.21
N ARG A 121 -14.83 17.70 -1.81
CA ARG A 121 -13.88 16.86 -2.54
C ARG A 121 -12.81 16.26 -1.63
N GLY A 122 -12.95 16.36 -0.31
CA GLY A 122 -12.11 15.59 0.60
C GLY A 122 -12.19 14.12 0.22
N ASP A 123 -11.05 13.54 -0.17
CA ASP A 123 -10.98 12.11 -0.46
C ASP A 123 -11.48 11.32 0.76
N PRO A 124 -12.25 10.24 0.54
CA PRO A 124 -12.80 9.47 1.64
C PRO A 124 -11.64 8.98 2.53
N PRO A 125 -11.79 9.06 3.87
CA PRO A 125 -10.76 8.55 4.77
C PRO A 125 -10.51 7.07 4.51
N VAL A 126 -9.27 6.62 4.73
CA VAL A 126 -8.93 5.20 4.60
C VAL A 126 -9.87 4.39 5.48
N ARG A 127 -10.64 3.51 4.84
CA ARG A 127 -11.58 2.65 5.54
C ARG A 127 -10.84 1.53 6.25
N LEU A 128 -11.10 1.38 7.55
CA LEU A 128 -10.62 0.23 8.31
C LEU A 128 -11.35 -1.03 7.84
N GLY A 129 -10.65 -2.15 7.79
CA GLY A 129 -11.23 -3.40 7.34
C GLY A 129 -10.21 -4.38 6.78
N ALA A 130 -10.74 -5.50 6.30
CA ALA A 130 -10.00 -6.57 5.67
C ALA A 130 -10.27 -6.57 4.16
N TYR A 131 -9.20 -6.68 3.37
CA TYR A 131 -9.21 -6.56 1.93
C TYR A 131 -8.53 -7.77 1.29
N THR A 132 -9.04 -8.20 0.14
CA THR A 132 -8.28 -9.07 -0.77
C THR A 132 -7.40 -8.19 -1.63
N VAL A 133 -6.10 -8.43 -1.66
CA VAL A 133 -5.15 -7.67 -2.47
C VAL A 133 -4.61 -8.53 -3.60
N THR A 134 -4.48 -7.94 -4.79
CA THR A 134 -3.74 -8.50 -5.92
C THR A 134 -2.55 -7.59 -6.20
N VAL A 135 -1.35 -8.15 -6.23
CA VAL A 135 -0.09 -7.46 -6.51
C VAL A 135 0.44 -7.95 -7.84
N ARG A 136 0.73 -7.02 -8.75
CA ARG A 136 1.24 -7.27 -10.10
C ARG A 136 2.51 -6.50 -10.34
N GLY A 137 3.54 -7.17 -10.83
CA GLY A 137 4.81 -6.52 -11.10
C GLY A 137 5.73 -7.40 -11.93
N SER A 138 7.00 -7.07 -11.89
CA SER A 138 8.05 -7.82 -12.57
C SER A 138 9.26 -7.95 -11.67
N ALA A 139 9.80 -9.15 -11.57
CA ALA A 139 10.98 -9.48 -10.76
C ALA A 139 12.25 -8.87 -11.36
N ILE A 140 13.31 -8.82 -10.55
CA ILE A 140 14.67 -8.61 -11.05
C ILE A 140 15.00 -9.79 -11.99
N GLY A 141 15.15 -9.49 -13.29
CA GLY A 141 15.30 -10.50 -14.35
C GLY A 141 14.22 -10.44 -15.43
N GLY A 142 13.10 -9.74 -15.16
CA GLY A 142 12.06 -9.45 -16.15
C GLY A 142 10.82 -10.35 -16.09
N ASP A 143 10.83 -11.40 -15.27
CA ASP A 143 9.68 -12.30 -15.14
C ASP A 143 8.48 -11.56 -14.51
N PRO A 144 7.33 -11.49 -15.20
CA PRO A 144 6.12 -10.91 -14.63
C PRO A 144 5.60 -11.82 -13.51
N PHE A 145 5.00 -11.22 -12.49
CA PHE A 145 4.29 -11.96 -11.45
C PHE A 145 2.93 -11.32 -11.15
N GLU A 146 2.00 -12.16 -10.74
CA GLU A 146 0.72 -11.76 -10.16
C GLU A 146 0.43 -12.66 -8.97
N LEU A 147 0.29 -12.07 -7.79
CA LEU A 147 0.00 -12.80 -6.56
C LEU A 147 -1.17 -12.16 -5.83
N GLN A 148 -1.97 -13.00 -5.18
CA GLN A 148 -3.05 -12.56 -4.32
C GLN A 148 -2.70 -12.75 -2.85
N GLY A 149 -3.33 -11.97 -1.99
CA GLY A 149 -3.14 -12.06 -0.55
C GLY A 149 -4.14 -11.22 0.21
N GLU A 150 -3.78 -10.84 1.42
CA GLU A 150 -4.60 -10.02 2.30
C GLU A 150 -3.96 -8.66 2.55
N LEU A 151 -4.81 -7.65 2.68
CA LEU A 151 -4.46 -6.36 3.26
C LEU A 151 -5.41 -6.10 4.41
N ARG A 152 -4.89 -5.80 5.59
CA ARG A 152 -5.68 -5.37 6.75
C ARG A 152 -5.33 -3.93 7.08
N ILE A 153 -6.36 -3.11 7.27
CA ILE A 153 -6.20 -1.74 7.72
C ILE A 153 -6.87 -1.59 9.09
N ARG A 154 -6.07 -1.32 10.12
CA ARG A 154 -6.50 -1.27 11.52
C ARG A 154 -6.38 0.12 12.09
N LYS A 155 -7.02 0.34 13.23
CA LYS A 155 -6.74 1.49 14.06
C LYS A 155 -5.31 1.37 14.61
N ALA A 156 -4.52 2.44 14.46
CA ALA A 156 -3.17 2.48 15.00
C ALA A 156 -3.16 2.55 16.54
N THR A 157 -2.17 1.90 17.13
CA THR A 157 -1.82 1.94 18.56
C THR A 157 -0.62 2.83 18.85
N ASP A 158 0.13 3.22 17.82
CA ASP A 158 1.45 3.85 17.88
C ASP A 158 1.46 5.35 17.48
N GLY A 159 0.28 5.95 17.37
CA GLY A 159 0.11 7.37 16.99
C GLY A 159 0.12 7.64 15.50
N GLN A 160 0.26 6.61 14.65
CA GLN A 160 0.01 6.74 13.21
C GLN A 160 -1.49 6.90 12.91
N PRO A 161 -1.88 7.32 11.69
CA PRO A 161 -3.29 7.42 11.33
C PRO A 161 -4.00 6.05 11.32
N TYR A 162 -3.31 5.00 10.89
CA TYR A 162 -3.79 3.63 10.81
C TYR A 162 -2.62 2.64 10.74
N GLU A 163 -2.88 1.37 11.02
CA GLU A 163 -1.95 0.28 10.68
C GLU A 163 -2.31 -0.29 9.32
N TRP A 164 -1.32 -0.46 8.45
CA TRP A 164 -1.49 -1.05 7.13
C TRP A 164 -0.67 -2.32 7.07
N CYS A 165 -1.32 -3.47 7.01
CA CYS A 165 -0.70 -4.79 7.12
C CYS A 165 -1.01 -5.61 5.86
N MET A 166 -0.10 -5.59 4.89
CA MET A 166 -0.22 -6.37 3.66
C MET A 166 0.59 -7.67 3.75
N LYS A 167 -0.03 -8.77 3.37
CA LYS A 167 0.57 -10.10 3.34
C LYS A 167 0.23 -10.82 2.04
N VAL A 168 1.23 -10.98 1.20
CA VAL A 168 1.15 -11.65 -0.10
C VAL A 168 2.26 -12.70 -0.18
N GLY A 169 1.91 -13.97 -0.41
CA GLY A 169 2.86 -15.08 -0.36
C GLY A 169 3.54 -15.24 1.00
N PHE A 170 4.74 -15.86 1.01
CA PHE A 170 5.55 -16.05 2.23
C PHE A 170 7.05 -15.84 1.96
N PRO A 171 7.55 -14.59 1.97
CA PRO A 171 8.92 -14.25 1.57
C PRO A 171 10.02 -15.03 2.32
N MET A 172 9.81 -15.32 3.60
CA MET A 172 10.80 -15.98 4.45
C MET A 172 10.80 -17.51 4.37
N GLY A 173 9.68 -18.13 4.00
CA GLY A 173 9.54 -19.59 3.96
C GLY A 173 9.55 -20.16 2.55
N THR A 174 8.77 -19.55 1.65
CA THR A 174 8.66 -19.92 0.24
C THR A 174 8.86 -18.65 -0.62
N PRO A 175 10.11 -18.14 -0.69
CA PRO A 175 10.40 -16.91 -1.43
C PRO A 175 10.02 -17.10 -2.91
N LYS A 176 9.05 -16.30 -3.36
CA LYS A 176 8.58 -16.23 -4.75
C LYS A 176 8.62 -14.77 -5.20
N PRO A 177 8.89 -14.47 -6.47
CA PRO A 177 8.72 -13.12 -7.01
C PRO A 177 7.38 -12.53 -6.63
N GLY A 178 7.38 -11.30 -6.11
CA GLY A 178 6.15 -10.64 -5.70
C GLY A 178 5.68 -10.95 -4.30
N ALA A 179 6.24 -11.97 -3.62
CA ALA A 179 5.92 -12.24 -2.23
C ALA A 179 6.38 -11.04 -1.39
N ILE A 180 5.48 -10.52 -0.56
CA ILE A 180 5.72 -9.35 0.27
C ILE A 180 4.87 -9.37 1.52
N TRP A 181 5.53 -9.18 2.66
CA TRP A 181 4.92 -8.84 3.93
C TRP A 181 5.35 -7.41 4.26
N PHE A 182 4.40 -6.48 4.31
CA PHE A 182 4.67 -5.08 4.60
C PHE A 182 3.64 -4.51 5.57
N GLY A 183 4.11 -4.14 6.75
CA GLY A 183 3.36 -3.57 7.86
C GLY A 183 3.82 -2.15 8.18
N THR A 184 2.95 -1.31 8.72
CA THR A 184 3.36 -0.04 9.34
C THR A 184 3.64 -0.16 10.85
N ASN A 185 3.15 -1.22 11.50
CA ASN A 185 3.44 -1.60 12.89
C ASN A 185 4.07 -3.00 12.97
N GLY A 186 5.00 -3.22 13.90
CA GLY A 186 5.63 -4.53 14.16
C GLY A 186 4.64 -5.64 14.53
N THR A 187 3.46 -5.29 15.07
CA THR A 187 2.41 -6.26 15.43
C THR A 187 1.61 -6.77 14.23
N CYS A 188 1.76 -6.20 13.03
CA CYS A 188 0.98 -6.55 11.83
C CYS A 188 0.93 -8.06 11.55
N PHE A 189 2.03 -8.78 11.81
CA PHE A 189 2.18 -10.21 11.52
C PHE A 189 2.34 -11.08 12.77
N GLY A 190 1.90 -10.57 13.93
CA GLY A 190 1.79 -11.32 15.18
C GLY A 190 3.11 -11.66 15.89
N LYS A 191 4.25 -11.09 15.46
CA LYS A 191 5.58 -11.42 16.00
C LYS A 191 6.46 -10.24 16.39
N GLY A 192 6.00 -8.99 16.28
CA GLY A 192 6.79 -7.80 16.61
C GLY A 192 6.28 -7.03 17.83
N ALA A 193 7.11 -6.09 18.29
CA ALA A 193 6.72 -5.12 19.30
C ALA A 193 5.69 -4.12 18.74
N ASP A 194 4.84 -3.57 19.62
CA ASP A 194 3.89 -2.50 19.30
C ASP A 194 4.63 -1.17 19.08
N LYS A 195 5.22 -1.04 17.89
CA LYS A 195 6.08 0.06 17.48
C LYS A 195 5.96 0.29 15.97
N PRO A 196 6.11 1.54 15.52
CA PRO A 196 6.13 1.85 14.09
C PRO A 196 7.34 1.20 13.43
N VAL A 197 7.12 0.57 12.27
CA VAL A 197 8.17 -0.01 11.42
C VAL A 197 8.19 0.62 10.01
N ALA A 198 7.19 1.45 9.71
CA ALA A 198 7.13 2.38 8.60
C ALA A 198 6.36 3.64 9.05
N THR A 199 6.55 4.76 8.35
CA THR A 199 5.79 6.00 8.59
C THR A 199 4.67 6.15 7.57
N VAL A 200 3.53 6.67 8.01
CA VAL A 200 2.37 7.01 7.17
C VAL A 200 2.32 8.52 6.97
N ARG A 201 2.21 8.97 5.71
CA ARG A 201 1.95 10.36 5.35
C ARG A 201 0.77 10.47 4.40
N GLU A 202 -0.10 11.44 4.66
CA GLU A 202 -1.27 11.73 3.85
C GLU A 202 -1.11 13.12 3.20
N SER A 203 -1.32 13.20 1.88
CA SER A 203 -1.22 14.47 1.16
C SER A 203 -2.12 14.47 -0.07
N GLY A 204 -3.19 15.29 -0.04
CA GLY A 204 -4.08 15.48 -1.19
C GLY A 204 -4.72 14.17 -1.69
N GLY A 205 -5.18 13.32 -0.77
CA GLY A 205 -5.80 12.02 -1.08
C GLY A 205 -4.85 10.87 -1.35
N GLU A 206 -3.56 11.16 -1.46
CA GLU A 206 -2.53 10.13 -1.63
C GLU A 206 -1.92 9.77 -0.27
N HIS A 207 -1.84 8.47 -0.03
CA HIS A 207 -1.21 7.87 1.13
C HIS A 207 0.17 7.36 0.73
N THR A 208 1.19 7.76 1.47
CA THR A 208 2.57 7.30 1.29
C THR A 208 3.03 6.59 2.56
N LEU A 209 3.46 5.34 2.41
CA LEU A 209 4.07 4.54 3.48
C LEU A 209 5.57 4.42 3.21
N THR A 210 6.41 4.81 4.15
CA THR A 210 7.87 4.79 3.99
C THR A 210 8.51 3.90 5.06
N PRO A 211 9.28 2.85 4.70
CA PRO A 211 10.01 2.04 5.68
C PRO A 211 10.94 2.91 6.54
N LEU A 212 11.16 2.52 7.79
CA LEU A 212 12.18 3.19 8.61
C LEU A 212 13.59 2.89 8.08
N SER A 213 14.47 3.90 8.19
CA SER A 213 15.89 3.80 7.86
C SER A 213 16.72 4.31 9.05
N PRO A 214 17.51 3.46 9.73
CA PRO A 214 17.71 2.03 9.43
C PRO A 214 16.45 1.18 9.69
N PRO A 215 16.32 0.01 9.03
CA PRO A 215 15.19 -0.88 9.25
C PRO A 215 15.26 -1.45 10.69
N PRO A 216 14.11 -1.65 11.37
CA PRO A 216 14.08 -2.30 12.67
C PRO A 216 14.60 -3.74 12.58
N PRO A 217 15.15 -4.32 13.66
CA PRO A 217 15.52 -5.73 13.70
C PRO A 217 14.36 -6.68 13.36
N LEU A 218 14.67 -7.88 12.83
CA LEU A 218 13.66 -8.85 12.36
C LEU A 218 12.72 -9.38 13.45
N ASP A 219 13.13 -9.33 14.72
CA ASP A 219 12.28 -9.66 15.87
C ASP A 219 11.28 -8.53 16.21
N GLN A 220 11.44 -7.35 15.61
CA GLN A 220 10.55 -6.19 15.77
C GLN A 220 9.74 -5.90 14.51
N SER A 221 10.25 -6.28 13.33
CA SER A 221 9.57 -6.09 12.05
C SER A 221 9.72 -7.32 11.18
N ALA A 222 8.59 -7.88 10.73
CA ALA A 222 8.58 -8.93 9.71
C ALA A 222 8.43 -8.37 8.28
N ASN A 223 8.67 -7.05 8.11
CA ASN A 223 8.64 -6.43 6.79
C ASN A 223 9.71 -7.07 5.91
N THR A 224 9.28 -7.78 4.87
CA THR A 224 10.14 -8.52 3.97
C THR A 224 9.51 -8.61 2.59
N PHE A 225 10.33 -8.64 1.55
CA PHE A 225 9.86 -8.89 0.19
C PHE A 225 10.84 -9.77 -0.58
N THR A 226 10.36 -10.40 -1.64
CA THR A 226 11.19 -11.15 -2.57
C THR A 226 11.11 -10.50 -3.94
N ALA A 227 12.25 -9.96 -4.39
CA ALA A 227 12.37 -9.30 -5.69
C ALA A 227 13.04 -10.18 -6.75
N THR A 228 13.71 -11.26 -6.35
CA THR A 228 14.40 -12.20 -7.25
C THR A 228 13.58 -13.47 -7.43
N SER A 229 13.63 -14.05 -8.64
CA SER A 229 13.06 -15.37 -8.92
C SER A 229 14.05 -16.50 -8.63
N GLY A 230 13.51 -17.68 -8.35
CA GLY A 230 14.23 -18.94 -8.37
C GLY A 230 15.02 -19.34 -7.11
N LEU A 231 16.11 -20.11 -7.29
CA LEU A 231 16.90 -20.70 -6.20
C LEU A 231 17.58 -19.64 -5.32
N LEU A 232 17.88 -18.48 -5.91
CA LEU A 232 18.41 -17.29 -5.23
C LEU A 232 17.32 -16.30 -4.83
N ALA A 233 16.07 -16.72 -4.83
CA ALA A 233 15.00 -15.95 -4.22
C ALA A 233 15.33 -15.79 -2.74
N VAL A 234 15.78 -14.60 -2.37
CA VAL A 234 16.09 -14.23 -0.99
C VAL A 234 15.06 -13.20 -0.54
N ALA A 235 14.76 -13.24 0.75
CA ALA A 235 14.00 -12.17 1.37
C ALA A 235 14.90 -10.95 1.57
N TYR A 236 14.37 -9.78 1.23
CA TYR A 236 14.96 -8.49 1.46
C TYR A 236 14.18 -7.78 2.56
N GLN A 237 14.88 -7.14 3.48
CA GLN A 237 14.26 -6.24 4.44
C GLN A 237 14.24 -4.82 3.86
N PRO A 238 13.05 -4.19 3.72
CA PRO A 238 12.96 -2.87 3.13
C PRO A 238 13.59 -1.83 4.06
N ASN A 239 14.47 -1.00 3.50
CA ASN A 239 15.15 0.10 4.20
C ASN A 239 15.01 1.45 3.48
N ALA A 240 14.39 1.47 2.30
CA ALA A 240 14.13 2.67 1.51
C ALA A 240 12.97 2.45 0.53
N GLY A 241 12.58 3.51 -0.16
CA GLY A 241 11.45 3.51 -1.09
C GLY A 241 10.12 3.83 -0.41
N ASP A 242 9.01 3.58 -1.10
CA ASP A 242 7.68 3.89 -0.60
C ASP A 242 6.59 2.98 -1.19
N VAL A 243 5.45 2.94 -0.48
CA VAL A 243 4.17 2.43 -0.97
C VAL A 243 3.26 3.63 -1.12
N ARG A 244 2.76 3.88 -2.33
CA ARG A 244 1.84 4.99 -2.61
C ARG A 244 0.49 4.46 -3.03
N PHE A 245 -0.58 4.95 -2.46
CA PHE A 245 -1.92 4.51 -2.83
C PHE A 245 -2.97 5.57 -2.63
N ARG A 246 -4.09 5.40 -3.31
CA ARG A 246 -5.32 6.16 -3.12
C ARG A 246 -6.39 5.25 -2.56
N ALA A 247 -7.15 5.79 -1.62
CA ALA A 247 -8.27 5.11 -1.00
C ALA A 247 -9.60 5.58 -1.61
N THR A 248 -10.50 4.63 -1.81
CA THR A 248 -11.92 4.87 -2.04
C THR A 248 -12.72 4.09 -0.98
N GLU A 249 -14.04 4.22 -0.97
CA GLU A 249 -14.88 3.57 0.05
C GLU A 249 -14.75 2.04 0.12
N GLN A 250 -14.39 1.37 -0.98
CA GLN A 250 -14.32 -0.09 -1.06
C GLN A 250 -13.03 -0.62 -1.70
N ARG A 251 -12.14 0.28 -2.14
CA ARG A 251 -10.99 -0.11 -2.95
C ARG A 251 -9.76 0.74 -2.63
N GLN A 252 -8.61 0.08 -2.57
CA GLN A 252 -7.29 0.70 -2.48
C GLN A 252 -6.53 0.38 -3.76
N GLU A 253 -5.90 1.37 -4.37
CA GLU A 253 -5.07 1.16 -5.56
C GLU A 253 -3.77 1.93 -5.44
N GLY A 254 -2.67 1.31 -5.81
CA GLY A 254 -1.37 1.93 -5.60
C GLY A 254 -0.19 1.23 -6.24
N THR A 255 0.98 1.75 -5.91
CA THR A 255 2.30 1.27 -6.34
C THR A 255 3.16 0.95 -5.14
N LEU A 256 3.95 -0.09 -5.25
CA LEU A 256 5.00 -0.48 -4.32
C LEU A 256 6.32 -0.21 -5.03
N SER A 257 7.19 0.60 -4.44
CA SER A 257 8.55 0.88 -4.93
C SER A 257 9.51 0.83 -3.76
N LEU A 258 9.88 -0.39 -3.35
CA LEU A 258 10.71 -0.63 -2.17
C LEU A 258 12.14 -0.98 -2.56
N GLN A 259 13.07 -0.58 -1.70
CA GLN A 259 14.46 -0.99 -1.74
C GLN A 259 14.80 -1.67 -0.42
N GLY A 260 15.65 -2.70 -0.47
CA GLY A 260 15.98 -3.47 0.72
C GLY A 260 17.35 -4.13 0.67
N LEU A 261 17.78 -4.59 1.84
CA LEU A 261 19.01 -5.37 2.02
C LEU A 261 18.65 -6.85 2.13
N ALA A 262 19.42 -7.71 1.46
CA ALA A 262 19.18 -9.15 1.52
C ALA A 262 19.43 -9.67 2.95
N LEU A 263 18.50 -10.48 3.45
CA LEU A 263 18.61 -11.08 4.78
C LEU A 263 19.66 -12.19 4.86
N SER A 264 20.17 -12.63 3.71
CA SER A 264 21.25 -13.60 3.58
C SER A 264 22.65 -13.02 3.81
N GLY A 265 22.76 -11.78 4.30
CA GLY A 265 24.04 -11.09 4.53
C GLY A 265 24.79 -10.69 3.26
N LEU A 266 24.18 -10.88 2.08
CA LEU A 266 24.69 -10.34 0.83
C LEU A 266 24.31 -8.87 0.78
N SER A 267 25.29 -7.95 0.76
CA SER A 267 25.06 -6.49 0.68
C SER A 267 24.46 -6.02 -0.66
N THR A 268 23.79 -6.91 -1.39
CA THR A 268 23.16 -6.63 -2.68
C THR A 268 21.83 -5.90 -2.44
N PRO A 269 21.69 -4.65 -2.91
CA PRO A 269 20.40 -3.97 -2.86
C PRO A 269 19.39 -4.69 -3.75
N GLY A 270 18.20 -4.98 -3.21
CA GLY A 270 17.07 -5.46 -3.98
C GLY A 270 16.08 -4.32 -4.22
N THR A 271 15.50 -4.26 -5.42
CA THR A 271 14.41 -3.32 -5.76
C THR A 271 13.14 -4.10 -6.04
N PHE A 272 12.04 -3.70 -5.43
CA PHE A 272 10.72 -4.28 -5.63
C PHE A 272 9.79 -3.21 -6.19
N THR A 273 9.34 -3.42 -7.43
CA THR A 273 8.39 -2.53 -8.10
C THR A 273 7.15 -3.30 -8.52
N ALA A 274 6.00 -2.88 -8.01
CA ALA A 274 4.73 -3.50 -8.33
C ALA A 274 3.59 -2.47 -8.27
N THR A 275 2.45 -2.85 -8.83
CA THR A 275 1.16 -2.21 -8.63
C THR A 275 0.31 -3.13 -7.77
N PHE A 276 -0.64 -2.58 -7.02
CA PHE A 276 -1.60 -3.39 -6.29
C PHE A 276 -3.01 -2.82 -6.41
N THR A 277 -3.97 -3.73 -6.30
CA THR A 277 -5.39 -3.41 -6.10
C THR A 277 -5.88 -4.21 -4.91
N ALA A 278 -6.49 -3.55 -3.94
CA ALA A 278 -7.15 -4.20 -2.82
C ALA A 278 -8.64 -3.88 -2.81
N VAL A 279 -9.48 -4.89 -2.62
CA VAL A 279 -10.95 -4.76 -2.57
C VAL A 279 -11.42 -5.18 -1.19
N LEU A 280 -12.26 -4.34 -0.58
CA LEU A 280 -12.81 -4.56 0.75
C LEU A 280 -13.68 -5.82 0.76
N VAL A 281 -13.41 -6.71 1.71
CA VAL A 281 -14.20 -7.93 1.95
C VAL A 281 -15.01 -7.81 3.23
N SER A 282 -14.48 -7.13 4.24
CA SER A 282 -15.13 -6.96 5.55
C SER A 282 -14.72 -5.64 6.20
N ASP A 283 -15.66 -5.02 6.91
CA ASP A 283 -15.40 -3.86 7.77
C ASP A 283 -14.67 -4.22 9.07
N ASP A 284 -14.69 -5.50 9.45
CA ASP A 284 -13.88 -6.01 10.54
C ASP A 284 -12.46 -6.31 10.02
N PRO A 285 -11.41 -5.58 10.47
CA PRO A 285 -10.04 -5.82 10.04
C PRO A 285 -9.46 -7.16 10.50
N GLU A 286 -10.09 -7.82 11.48
CA GLU A 286 -9.72 -9.17 11.92
C GLU A 286 -10.54 -10.28 11.27
N ALA A 287 -11.49 -9.92 10.39
CA ALA A 287 -12.18 -10.91 9.59
C ALA A 287 -11.17 -11.73 8.79
N GLN A 288 -11.37 -13.04 8.78
CA GLN A 288 -10.58 -13.92 7.94
C GLN A 288 -10.90 -13.60 6.49
N VAL A 289 -9.96 -12.94 5.81
CA VAL A 289 -9.93 -12.96 4.36
C VAL A 289 -9.66 -14.41 4.00
N SER A 290 -10.62 -15.07 3.35
CA SER A 290 -10.34 -16.34 2.72
C SER A 290 -9.30 -16.04 1.67
N SER A 291 -8.01 -16.21 2.02
CA SER A 291 -6.96 -16.18 1.03
C SER A 291 -7.41 -17.17 -0.04
N PRO A 292 -7.65 -16.72 -1.28
CA PRO A 292 -7.79 -17.68 -2.35
C PRO A 292 -6.57 -18.60 -2.19
N ILE A 293 -6.82 -19.91 -2.20
CA ILE A 293 -5.76 -20.88 -2.50
C ILE A 293 -5.04 -20.23 -3.67
N ASP A 294 -3.75 -19.87 -3.50
CA ASP A 294 -2.91 -19.31 -4.56
C ASP A 294 -3.41 -19.99 -5.82
N PRO A 295 -4.05 -19.28 -6.78
CA PRO A 295 -4.60 -19.95 -7.94
C PRO A 295 -3.46 -20.81 -8.43
N ALA A 296 -3.68 -22.13 -8.41
CA ALA A 296 -2.72 -23.06 -9.00
C ALA A 296 -2.39 -22.40 -10.32
N PHE A 297 -1.11 -22.05 -10.50
CA PHE A 297 -0.60 -21.19 -11.55
C PHE A 297 -1.52 -21.26 -12.76
N GLY A 298 -1.98 -20.09 -13.22
CA GLY A 298 -3.01 -20.01 -14.24
C GLY A 298 -2.82 -21.04 -15.36
N GLU A 299 -3.91 -21.37 -16.03
CA GLU A 299 -3.97 -22.22 -17.23
C GLU A 299 -3.06 -21.76 -18.39
N SER A 300 -2.12 -20.84 -18.16
CA SER A 300 -0.91 -20.59 -18.93
C SER A 300 0.21 -21.50 -18.41
N GLU A 301 0.23 -22.72 -18.94
CA GLU A 301 1.20 -23.79 -18.65
C GLU A 301 1.09 -24.34 -17.23
N GLN A 302 0.14 -25.28 -17.08
CA GLN A 302 0.31 -26.47 -16.23
C GLN A 302 1.81 -26.80 -16.16
N PRO A 303 2.45 -26.92 -14.96
CA PRO A 303 3.87 -27.24 -14.85
C PRO A 303 4.10 -28.37 -15.82
N ALA A 304 4.94 -28.13 -16.84
CA ALA A 304 5.06 -29.02 -17.99
C ALA A 304 5.00 -30.44 -17.43
N PRO A 305 3.96 -31.23 -17.77
CA PRO A 305 3.69 -32.48 -17.09
C PRO A 305 5.04 -33.17 -16.99
N PRO A 306 5.46 -33.58 -15.76
CA PRO A 306 6.81 -34.04 -15.52
C PRO A 306 7.12 -34.99 -16.67
N PRO A 307 8.23 -34.76 -17.41
CA PRO A 307 8.45 -35.38 -18.71
C PRO A 307 8.05 -36.85 -18.60
N ASP A 308 7.26 -37.36 -19.55
CA ASP A 308 6.65 -38.70 -19.50
C ASP A 308 7.75 -39.77 -19.50
N VAL A 309 8.39 -39.89 -18.34
CA VAL A 309 9.56 -40.71 -18.07
C VAL A 309 9.02 -41.96 -17.42
N LYS A 310 9.12 -43.05 -18.17
CA LYS A 310 8.78 -44.39 -17.70
C LYS A 310 9.74 -44.76 -16.58
N GLY A 311 9.26 -44.89 -15.35
CA GLY A 311 10.11 -45.26 -14.21
C GLY A 311 9.33 -45.44 -12.92
N THR A 312 10.02 -45.95 -11.91
CA THR A 312 9.46 -46.03 -10.55
C THR A 312 9.57 -44.66 -9.90
N ARG A 313 8.46 -44.18 -9.35
CA ARG A 313 8.44 -42.96 -8.54
C ARG A 313 8.97 -43.29 -7.14
N TYR A 314 9.85 -42.44 -6.62
CA TYR A 314 10.35 -42.53 -5.26
C TYR A 314 10.19 -41.17 -4.57
N THR A 315 9.91 -41.22 -3.27
CA THR A 315 9.94 -40.07 -2.36
C THR A 315 10.95 -40.32 -1.27
N ILE A 316 11.41 -39.26 -0.60
CA ILE A 316 12.36 -39.40 0.50
C ILE A 316 11.63 -39.85 1.76
N ARG A 317 12.05 -40.98 2.31
CA ARG A 317 11.59 -41.44 3.63
C ARG A 317 12.38 -40.76 4.74
N THR A 318 13.70 -40.72 4.61
CA THR A 318 14.59 -40.13 5.63
C THR A 318 15.91 -39.72 5.01
N ILE A 319 16.39 -38.52 5.37
CA ILE A 319 17.74 -38.06 5.05
C ILE A 319 18.70 -38.55 6.14
N THR A 320 19.66 -39.41 5.79
CA THR A 320 20.66 -39.97 6.72
C THR A 320 21.88 -39.06 6.85
N SER A 321 22.22 -38.31 5.80
CA SER A 321 23.31 -37.34 5.80
C SER A 321 22.99 -36.18 4.86
N PHE A 322 23.32 -34.95 5.27
CA PHE A 322 23.24 -33.76 4.43
C PHE A 322 24.42 -32.87 4.79
N LYS A 323 25.26 -32.52 3.82
CA LYS A 323 26.48 -31.74 4.06
C LYS A 323 26.68 -30.71 2.96
N ALA A 324 26.76 -29.44 3.32
CA ALA A 324 27.21 -28.40 2.40
C ALA A 324 28.72 -28.53 2.15
N LYS A 325 29.12 -28.65 0.88
CA LYS A 325 30.52 -28.59 0.43
C LYS A 325 30.92 -27.19 -0.02
N ALA A 326 29.98 -26.46 -0.62
CA ALA A 326 30.14 -25.07 -1.04
C ALA A 326 28.79 -24.34 -0.92
N GLY A 327 28.83 -23.04 -0.71
CA GLY A 327 27.63 -22.22 -0.44
C GLY A 327 27.55 -21.78 1.03
N SER A 328 26.54 -20.96 1.34
CA SER A 328 26.36 -20.43 2.70
C SER A 328 25.61 -21.43 3.59
N GLU A 329 26.13 -21.68 4.79
CA GLU A 329 25.50 -22.54 5.82
C GLU A 329 24.07 -22.11 6.14
N GLN A 330 23.74 -20.82 6.02
CA GLN A 330 22.40 -20.30 6.29
C GLN A 330 21.31 -20.89 5.38
N PHE A 331 21.68 -21.42 4.21
CA PHE A 331 20.75 -22.03 3.27
C PHE A 331 20.65 -23.54 3.39
N GLU A 332 21.49 -24.17 4.23
CA GLU A 332 21.53 -25.62 4.39
C GLU A 332 20.17 -26.18 4.85
N ALA A 333 19.53 -25.53 5.82
CA ALA A 333 18.22 -25.94 6.31
C ALA A 333 17.13 -25.89 5.22
N SER A 334 17.14 -24.84 4.39
CA SER A 334 16.19 -24.70 3.28
C SER A 334 16.46 -25.74 2.19
N ALA A 335 17.72 -25.93 1.80
CA ALA A 335 18.13 -26.93 0.81
C ALA A 335 17.78 -28.35 1.28
N ARG A 336 18.01 -28.66 2.56
CA ARG A 336 17.64 -29.94 3.18
C ARG A 336 16.12 -30.16 3.16
N SER A 337 15.34 -29.13 3.47
CA SER A 337 13.87 -29.19 3.44
C SER A 337 13.34 -29.47 2.04
N ARG A 338 13.86 -28.77 1.01
CA ARG A 338 13.49 -29.01 -0.39
C ARG A 338 13.88 -30.40 -0.86
N PHE A 339 15.07 -30.87 -0.49
CA PHE A 339 15.49 -32.23 -0.77
C PHE A 339 14.57 -33.26 -0.13
N ALA A 340 14.20 -33.08 1.15
CA ALA A 340 13.31 -33.99 1.88
C ALA A 340 11.94 -34.16 1.22
N ALA A 341 11.48 -33.16 0.49
CA ALA A 341 10.19 -33.19 -0.21
C ALA A 341 10.33 -33.56 -1.69
N ALA A 342 11.54 -33.85 -2.17
CA ALA A 342 11.79 -34.12 -3.58
C ALA A 342 11.21 -35.45 -4.04
N VAL A 343 10.82 -35.46 -5.31
CA VAL A 343 10.34 -36.62 -6.04
C VAL A 343 11.42 -37.07 -7.01
N PHE A 344 11.64 -38.37 -7.06
CA PHE A 344 12.48 -39.00 -8.06
C PHE A 344 11.63 -39.88 -8.96
N VAL A 345 11.91 -39.88 -10.27
CA VAL A 345 11.37 -40.90 -11.20
C VAL A 345 12.56 -41.56 -11.87
N ILE A 346 12.70 -42.87 -11.71
CA ILE A 346 13.92 -43.58 -12.10
C ILE A 346 13.56 -44.81 -12.93
N ASP A 347 14.04 -44.83 -14.17
CA ASP A 347 14.08 -46.02 -15.01
C ASP A 347 15.37 -46.79 -14.74
N ALA A 348 15.33 -47.84 -13.92
CA ALA A 348 16.53 -48.57 -13.47
C ALA A 348 17.20 -49.44 -14.56
N ARG A 349 16.95 -49.17 -15.84
CA ARG A 349 17.60 -49.81 -16.99
C ARG A 349 18.85 -49.02 -17.40
N GLU A 350 19.75 -49.68 -18.12
CA GLU A 350 20.89 -48.99 -18.74
C GLU A 350 20.37 -47.93 -19.72
N ASP A 351 20.93 -46.72 -19.66
CA ASP A 351 20.43 -45.55 -20.39
C ASP A 351 18.99 -45.13 -20.03
N GLY A 352 18.43 -45.67 -18.94
CA GLY A 352 17.13 -45.28 -18.42
C GLY A 352 17.11 -43.81 -18.02
N ALA A 353 15.94 -43.18 -18.13
CA ALA A 353 15.78 -41.78 -17.73
C ALA A 353 15.68 -41.62 -16.20
N PHE A 354 16.26 -40.54 -15.72
CA PHE A 354 16.23 -40.11 -14.32
C PHE A 354 15.59 -38.72 -14.26
N VAL A 355 14.69 -38.50 -13.30
CA VAL A 355 14.11 -37.19 -13.01
C VAL A 355 14.30 -36.89 -11.54
N TYR A 356 14.83 -35.71 -11.24
CA TYR A 356 14.87 -35.11 -9.92
C TYR A 356 14.01 -33.85 -9.90
N ASP A 357 12.96 -33.87 -9.09
CA ASP A 357 11.96 -32.81 -9.02
C ASP A 357 11.71 -32.39 -7.55
N PRO A 358 12.50 -31.45 -7.02
CA PRO A 358 12.23 -30.85 -5.72
C PRO A 358 11.07 -29.86 -5.81
N PRO A 359 10.10 -29.91 -4.87
CA PRO A 359 9.01 -28.94 -4.84
C PRO A 359 9.54 -27.54 -4.52
N ASP A 360 8.79 -26.53 -4.97
CA ASP A 360 9.14 -25.10 -4.80
C ASP A 360 10.52 -24.74 -5.40
N ALA A 361 10.99 -25.52 -6.37
CA ALA A 361 12.18 -25.23 -7.15
C ALA A 361 11.84 -24.46 -8.42
N ARG A 362 12.89 -23.92 -9.05
CA ARG A 362 12.84 -23.25 -10.36
C ARG A 362 12.30 -24.18 -11.43
N ASP A 363 11.19 -23.88 -12.07
CA ASP A 363 10.63 -24.62 -13.20
C ASP A 363 11.49 -24.54 -14.48
N ASP A 364 12.32 -23.50 -14.60
CA ASP A 364 13.25 -23.32 -15.71
C ASP A 364 14.53 -24.16 -15.54
N VAL A 365 14.90 -24.52 -14.32
CA VAL A 365 16.09 -25.35 -13.98
C VAL A 365 15.71 -26.74 -13.45
N PHE A 366 14.48 -26.95 -13.01
CA PHE A 366 13.90 -28.19 -12.51
C PHE A 366 12.58 -28.50 -13.22
N PRO A 367 12.20 -29.77 -13.38
CA PRO A 367 12.95 -30.95 -12.98
C PRO A 367 14.28 -31.08 -13.73
N ILE A 368 15.28 -31.65 -13.07
CA ILE A 368 16.53 -32.06 -13.71
C ILE A 368 16.29 -33.44 -14.29
N THR A 369 16.45 -33.56 -15.60
CA THR A 369 16.40 -34.84 -16.30
C THR A 369 17.81 -35.32 -16.58
N GLY A 370 18.05 -36.60 -16.38
CA GLY A 370 19.34 -37.22 -16.54
C GLY A 370 19.23 -38.66 -17.04
N LYS A 371 20.35 -39.36 -16.98
CA LYS A 371 20.46 -40.77 -17.34
C LYS A 371 20.91 -41.62 -16.16
N VAL A 372 20.44 -42.85 -16.17
CA VAL A 372 20.96 -43.96 -15.37
C VAL A 372 22.10 -44.60 -16.14
N LEU A 373 23.31 -44.48 -15.60
CA LEU A 373 24.52 -45.06 -16.14
C LEU A 373 24.93 -46.27 -15.29
N ASN A 374 25.53 -47.29 -15.93
CA ASN A 374 26.02 -48.51 -15.30
C ASN A 374 24.92 -49.33 -14.59
N THR A 375 24.51 -50.44 -15.19
CA THR A 375 23.57 -51.38 -14.57
C THR A 375 24.30 -52.41 -13.72
N GLY A 376 24.59 -52.02 -12.48
CA GLY A 376 24.90 -52.92 -11.39
C GLY A 376 23.90 -52.74 -10.25
N PRO A 377 24.06 -53.43 -9.12
CA PRO A 377 23.23 -53.21 -7.92
C PRO A 377 23.14 -51.74 -7.48
N VAL A 378 24.14 -50.96 -7.88
CA VAL A 378 24.25 -49.52 -7.71
C VAL A 378 24.22 -48.86 -9.09
N HIS A 379 23.19 -48.07 -9.32
CA HIS A 379 22.98 -47.25 -10.51
C HIS A 379 23.66 -45.90 -10.36
N VAL A 380 24.30 -45.37 -11.39
CA VAL A 380 24.85 -44.01 -11.40
C VAL A 380 23.82 -43.05 -11.98
N LEU A 381 23.54 -41.96 -11.30
CA LEU A 381 22.59 -40.93 -11.71
C LEU A 381 23.36 -39.69 -12.12
N ALA A 382 23.13 -39.19 -13.33
CA ALA A 382 23.74 -37.95 -13.80
C ALA A 382 22.74 -37.16 -14.66
N GLY A 383 22.51 -35.90 -14.30
CA GLY A 383 21.65 -35.00 -15.05
C GLY A 383 22.04 -33.55 -14.80
N SER A 384 21.77 -32.70 -15.77
CA SER A 384 21.97 -31.27 -15.63
C SER A 384 20.92 -30.50 -16.43
N ARG A 385 20.72 -29.25 -16.05
CA ARG A 385 19.82 -28.34 -16.74
C ARG A 385 20.34 -26.92 -16.64
N ASP A 386 20.38 -26.27 -17.79
CA ASP A 386 20.71 -24.85 -17.94
C ASP A 386 19.42 -24.04 -18.10
N ALA A 387 19.40 -22.84 -17.54
CA ALA A 387 18.33 -21.88 -17.74
C ALA A 387 18.88 -20.46 -17.96
N GLY A 388 18.23 -19.70 -18.84
CA GLY A 388 18.62 -18.34 -19.18
C GLY A 388 19.82 -18.24 -20.13
N SER A 389 20.33 -17.02 -20.32
CA SER A 389 21.50 -16.74 -21.17
C SER A 389 22.31 -15.55 -20.61
N GLY A 390 23.62 -15.52 -20.88
CA GLY A 390 24.48 -14.43 -20.42
C GLY A 390 24.66 -14.38 -18.88
N LEU A 391 24.66 -13.18 -18.30
CA LEU A 391 24.92 -12.95 -16.87
C LEU A 391 23.81 -13.46 -15.93
N THR A 392 22.68 -13.93 -16.46
CA THR A 392 21.59 -14.55 -15.69
C THR A 392 21.51 -16.06 -15.85
N ALA A 393 22.44 -16.66 -16.62
CA ALA A 393 22.46 -18.10 -16.86
C ALA A 393 22.64 -18.88 -15.55
N ALA A 394 21.70 -19.77 -15.24
CA ALA A 394 21.80 -20.66 -14.10
C ALA A 394 21.97 -22.09 -14.59
N HIS A 395 22.73 -22.87 -13.84
CA HIS A 395 23.00 -24.27 -14.09
C HIS A 395 22.68 -25.05 -12.83
N ALA A 396 22.01 -26.18 -12.97
CA ALA A 396 21.93 -27.18 -11.91
C ALA A 396 22.35 -28.54 -12.43
N GLU A 397 23.02 -29.29 -11.57
CA GLU A 397 23.57 -30.59 -11.83
C GLU A 397 23.28 -31.52 -10.66
N VAL A 398 22.89 -32.75 -10.98
CA VAL A 398 22.71 -33.84 -10.04
C VAL A 398 23.61 -34.97 -10.50
N GLY A 399 24.53 -35.39 -9.63
CA GLY A 399 25.40 -36.53 -9.86
C GLY A 399 25.41 -37.44 -8.64
N GLY A 400 25.40 -38.76 -8.81
CA GLY A 400 25.43 -39.66 -7.65
C GLY A 400 25.11 -41.11 -7.96
N THR A 401 24.65 -41.84 -6.94
CA THR A 401 24.34 -43.26 -7.03
C THR A 401 23.02 -43.62 -6.36
N LEU A 402 22.32 -44.61 -6.90
CA LEU A 402 21.15 -45.26 -6.32
C LEU A 402 21.44 -46.74 -6.10
N ASP A 403 21.41 -47.19 -4.86
CA ASP A 403 21.54 -48.60 -4.48
C ASP A 403 20.14 -49.21 -4.25
N LEU A 404 19.82 -50.26 -5.01
CA LEU A 404 18.54 -50.98 -4.93
C LEU A 404 18.66 -52.35 -4.23
N THR A 405 19.82 -52.71 -3.68
CA THR A 405 20.06 -54.06 -3.13
C THR A 405 19.47 -54.30 -1.75
N GLY A 406 19.25 -53.22 -0.99
CA GLY A 406 18.71 -53.28 0.36
C GLY A 406 17.20 -53.45 0.41
N GLN A 407 16.67 -53.63 1.62
CA GLN A 407 15.21 -53.61 1.85
C GLN A 407 14.58 -52.24 1.54
N ALA A 408 15.37 -51.17 1.58
CA ALA A 408 14.97 -49.84 1.19
C ALA A 408 16.03 -49.26 0.24
N PRO A 409 15.63 -48.64 -0.88
CA PRO A 409 16.58 -47.99 -1.78
C PRO A 409 17.31 -46.85 -1.09
N VAL A 410 18.60 -46.69 -1.38
CA VAL A 410 19.43 -45.61 -0.82
C VAL A 410 19.99 -44.79 -1.98
N VAL A 411 19.81 -43.47 -1.91
CA VAL A 411 20.39 -42.53 -2.86
C VAL A 411 21.50 -41.71 -2.21
N ARG A 412 22.60 -41.54 -2.93
CA ARG A 412 23.74 -40.68 -2.58
C ARG A 412 23.95 -39.69 -3.69
N LEU A 413 23.65 -38.42 -3.46
CA LEU A 413 23.66 -37.38 -4.48
C LEU A 413 24.61 -36.25 -4.11
N THR A 414 25.29 -35.73 -5.12
CA THR A 414 25.91 -34.43 -5.16
C THR A 414 25.00 -33.52 -5.97
N LEU A 415 24.47 -32.49 -5.31
CA LEU A 415 23.63 -31.47 -5.93
C LEU A 415 24.49 -30.23 -6.09
N LYS A 416 24.66 -29.76 -7.32
CA LYS A 416 25.41 -28.55 -7.62
C LYS A 416 24.50 -27.55 -8.32
N THR A 417 24.56 -26.31 -7.89
CA THR A 417 23.83 -25.21 -8.54
C THR A 417 24.79 -24.04 -8.72
N THR A 418 24.92 -23.56 -9.95
CA THR A 418 25.74 -22.42 -10.32
C THR A 418 24.84 -21.32 -10.86
N THR A 419 25.10 -20.09 -10.43
CA THR A 419 24.31 -18.91 -10.77
C THR A 419 24.99 -18.11 -11.87
N GLY A 420 24.27 -17.19 -12.52
CA GLY A 420 24.84 -16.36 -13.60
C GLY A 420 25.96 -15.43 -13.16
N MET A 421 26.07 -15.17 -11.85
CA MET A 421 27.18 -14.45 -11.23
C MET A 421 28.32 -15.37 -10.74
N GLY A 422 28.30 -16.66 -11.09
CA GLY A 422 29.34 -17.63 -10.75
C GLY A 422 29.32 -18.12 -9.30
N THR A 423 28.32 -17.77 -8.50
CA THR A 423 28.17 -18.33 -7.14
C THR A 423 27.73 -19.78 -7.26
N GLU A 424 28.48 -20.67 -6.63
CA GLU A 424 28.24 -22.12 -6.60
C GLU A 424 27.76 -22.54 -5.21
N SER A 425 26.72 -23.37 -5.17
CA SER A 425 26.30 -24.12 -3.98
C SER A 425 26.32 -25.60 -4.30
N THR A 426 26.97 -26.37 -3.42
CA THR A 426 27.19 -27.80 -3.62
C THR A 426 26.86 -28.54 -2.34
N TYR A 427 25.98 -29.53 -2.43
CA TYR A 427 25.50 -30.34 -1.31
C TYR A 427 25.75 -31.82 -1.58
N GLU A 428 26.22 -32.54 -0.58
CA GLU A 428 26.24 -34.00 -0.56
C GLU A 428 25.12 -34.50 0.33
N VAL A 429 24.32 -35.41 -0.21
CA VAL A 429 23.14 -35.91 0.47
C VAL A 429 23.06 -37.42 0.36
N GLU A 430 22.76 -38.06 1.47
CA GLU A 430 22.39 -39.47 1.52
C GLU A 430 20.97 -39.60 2.09
N ALA A 431 20.13 -40.37 1.42
CA ALA A 431 18.76 -40.58 1.86
C ALA A 431 18.24 -41.97 1.51
N VAL A 432 17.32 -42.44 2.36
CA VAL A 432 16.54 -43.64 2.14
C VAL A 432 15.26 -43.25 1.41
N LEU A 433 14.95 -43.95 0.33
CA LEU A 433 13.76 -43.72 -0.49
C LEU A 433 12.63 -44.69 -0.14
N GLN A 434 11.42 -44.31 -0.51
CA GLN A 434 10.22 -45.16 -0.53
C GLN A 434 9.51 -45.00 -1.88
N SER A 435 9.08 -46.11 -2.47
CA SER A 435 8.35 -46.15 -3.75
C SER A 435 6.87 -45.85 -3.58
#